data_AF-A0A963W678-F1
#
_entry.id   AF-A0A963W678-F1
#
_cell.length_a   1.000
_cell.length_b   1.000
_cell.length_c   1.000
_cell.angle_alpha   90.00
_cell.angle_beta   90.00
_cell.angle_gamma   90.00
#
_symmetry.space_group_name_H-M   'P 1'
#
loop_
_entity.id
_entity.type
_entity.pdbx_description
1 polymer ?
#
loop_
_entity_poly.entity_id
_entity_poly.type
_entity_poly.pdbx_seq_one_letter_code
_entity_poly.pdbx_strand_id
1 'polypeptide(L)'
;AALVEIRDGASLDVLDRYTRRRRPIALQEILTQADKNRARMQERDPARRKEMLADLQAITQDAKRMREHLLRTSMITGLEKASTIS
;
A
#
# COMPACT_ATOMS: atom_id res chain seq x y z
N ALA A 1 6.21 -14.53 13.11
CA ALA A 1 6.05 -14.44 11.64
C ALA A 1 5.90 -15.86 11.11
N ALA A 2 5.01 -16.12 10.15
CA ALA A 2 4.65 -17.50 9.75
C ALA A 2 5.85 -18.42 9.49
N LEU A 3 6.92 -17.91 8.86
CA LEU A 3 8.14 -18.68 8.59
C LEU A 3 8.95 -19.03 9.86
N VAL A 4 8.94 -18.17 10.88
CA VAL A 4 9.55 -18.44 12.18
C VAL A 4 8.77 -19.56 12.90
N GLU A 5 7.45 -19.51 12.85
CA GLU A 5 6.60 -20.55 13.44
C GLU A 5 6.84 -21.92 12.77
N ILE A 6 6.96 -21.96 11.44
CA ILE A 6 7.28 -23.19 10.70
C ILE A 6 8.67 -23.72 11.07
N ARG A 7 9.67 -22.83 11.13
CA ARG A 7 11.04 -23.20 11.56
C ARG A 7 11.03 -23.82 12.95
N ASP A 8 10.18 -23.31 13.84
CA ASP A 8 10.04 -23.79 15.22
C ASP A 8 9.10 -25.01 15.35
N GLY A 9 8.68 -25.61 14.22
CA GLY A 9 7.94 -26.88 14.16
C GLY A 9 6.43 -26.76 13.94
N ALA A 10 5.90 -25.56 13.66
CA ALA A 10 4.48 -25.40 13.37
C ALA A 10 4.08 -26.00 12.01
N SER A 11 2.81 -26.39 11.89
CA SER A 11 2.20 -26.83 10.62
C SER A 11 2.28 -25.74 9.55
N LEU A 12 2.36 -26.15 8.28
CA LEU A 12 2.28 -25.24 7.12
C LEU A 12 0.95 -24.51 7.01
N ASP A 13 -0.12 -24.96 7.69
CA ASP A 13 -1.44 -24.29 7.72
C ASP A 13 -1.36 -22.83 8.22
N VAL A 14 -0.27 -22.46 8.90
CA VAL A 14 0.02 -21.07 9.27
C VAL A 14 0.17 -20.14 8.04
N LEU A 15 0.56 -20.69 6.88
CA LEU A 15 0.63 -19.95 5.62
C LEU A 15 -0.76 -19.56 5.09
N ASP A 16 -1.80 -20.34 5.38
CA ASP A 16 -3.17 -19.98 5.03
C ASP A 16 -3.66 -18.80 5.87
N ARG A 17 -3.34 -18.79 7.17
CA ARG A 17 -3.60 -17.64 8.05
C ARG A 17 -2.85 -16.40 7.57
N TYR A 18 -1.58 -16.54 7.21
CA TYR A 18 -0.80 -15.46 6.61
C TYR A 18 -1.46 -14.92 5.33
N THR A 19 -1.90 -15.81 4.45
CA THR A 19 -2.55 -15.46 3.18
C THR A 19 -3.87 -14.71 3.41
N ARG A 20 -4.73 -15.19 4.31
CA ARG A 20 -6.00 -14.52 4.66
C ARG A 20 -5.79 -13.11 5.20
N ARG A 21 -4.74 -12.89 5.99
CA ARG A 21 -4.42 -11.56 6.55
C ARG A 21 -3.81 -10.61 5.53
N ARG A 22 -2.88 -11.09 4.68
CA ARG A 22 -2.12 -10.24 3.76
C ARG A 22 -2.81 -9.99 2.42
N ARG A 23 -3.51 -10.98 1.86
CA ARG A 23 -4.04 -10.93 0.50
C ARG A 23 -5.10 -9.84 0.28
N PRO A 24 -6.11 -9.65 1.16
CA PRO A 24 -7.14 -8.64 0.94
C PRO A 24 -6.56 -7.22 0.94
N ILE A 25 -5.65 -6.93 1.88
CA ILE A 25 -5.04 -5.61 2.00
C ILE A 25 -4.07 -5.35 0.85
N ALA A 26 -3.27 -6.34 0.47
CA ALA A 26 -2.40 -6.24 -0.69
C ALA A 26 -3.22 -5.96 -1.95
N LEU A 27 -4.32 -6.69 -2.19
CA LEU A 27 -5.16 -6.45 -3.35
C LEU A 27 -5.78 -5.05 -3.35
N GLN A 28 -6.37 -4.62 -2.24
CA GLN A 28 -7.04 -3.33 -2.16
C GLN A 28 -6.07 -2.15 -2.30
N GLU A 29 -4.95 -2.18 -1.59
CA GLU A 29 -3.99 -1.07 -1.63
C GLU A 29 -3.15 -1.08 -2.92
N ILE A 30 -2.70 -2.24 -3.41
CA ILE A 30 -1.89 -2.32 -4.64
C ILE A 30 -2.71 -1.90 -5.86
N LEU A 31 -3.92 -2.43 -6.05
CA LEU A 31 -4.72 -2.12 -7.24
C LEU A 31 -5.03 -0.61 -7.29
N THR A 32 -5.51 -0.06 -6.18
CA THR A 32 -5.84 1.38 -6.10
C THR A 32 -4.62 2.28 -6.33
N GLN A 33 -3.46 1.93 -5.73
CA GLN A 33 -2.21 2.68 -5.89
C GLN A 33 -1.68 2.59 -7.32
N ALA A 34 -1.66 1.37 -7.88
CA ALA A 34 -1.17 1.09 -9.22
C ALA A 34 -2.04 1.78 -10.28
N ASP A 35 -3.36 1.74 -10.14
CA ASP A 35 -4.28 2.40 -11.07
C ASP A 35 -4.11 3.92 -11.04
N LYS A 36 -4.02 4.53 -9.85
CA LYS A 36 -3.75 5.97 -9.71
C LYS A 36 -2.39 6.37 -10.31
N ASN A 37 -1.36 5.56 -10.07
CA ASN A 37 -0.04 5.80 -10.64
C ASN A 37 -0.08 5.67 -12.17
N ARG A 38 -0.74 4.63 -12.69
CA ARG A 38 -0.92 4.40 -14.12
C ARG A 38 -1.68 5.55 -14.79
N ALA A 39 -2.79 5.99 -14.21
CA ALA A 39 -3.57 7.12 -14.71
C ALA A 39 -2.70 8.39 -14.81
N ARG A 40 -1.92 8.69 -13.77
CA ARG A 40 -1.00 9.84 -13.78
C ARG A 40 0.10 9.72 -14.84
N MET A 41 0.66 8.53 -15.02
CA MET A 41 1.71 8.28 -16.02
C MET A 41 1.17 8.30 -17.47
N GLN A 42 -0.13 8.03 -17.66
CA GLN A 42 -0.77 7.98 -18.97
C GLN A 42 -1.56 9.22 -19.35
N GLU A 43 -1.83 10.13 -18.41
CA GLU A 43 -2.54 11.38 -18.68
C GLU A 43 -1.80 12.17 -19.76
N ARG A 44 -2.51 12.58 -20.81
CA ARG A 44 -1.98 13.31 -21.98
C ARG A 44 -2.42 14.76 -22.02
N ASP A 45 -3.52 15.10 -21.36
CA ASP A 45 -3.99 16.48 -21.23
C ASP A 45 -3.02 17.28 -20.33
N PRO A 46 -2.38 18.32 -20.85
CA PRO A 46 -1.46 19.16 -20.08
C PRO A 46 -2.12 19.85 -18.87
N ALA A 47 -3.40 20.24 -18.99
CA ALA A 47 -4.11 20.91 -17.91
C ALA A 47 -4.35 19.94 -16.74
N ARG A 48 -4.87 18.74 -17.04
CA ARG A 48 -5.04 17.69 -16.02
C ARG A 48 -3.72 17.24 -15.42
N ARG A 49 -2.68 17.07 -16.23
CA ARG A 49 -1.35 16.70 -15.71
C ARG A 49 -0.82 17.76 -14.73
N LYS A 50 -1.04 19.04 -15.02
CA LYS A 50 -0.65 20.14 -14.13
C LYS A 50 -1.43 20.10 -12.81
N GLU A 51 -2.74 19.85 -12.86
CA GLU A 51 -3.59 19.67 -11.67
C GLU A 51 -3.07 18.51 -10.79
N MET A 52 -2.84 17.34 -11.39
CA MET A 52 -2.33 16.17 -10.66
C MET A 52 -0.96 16.42 -9.99
N LEU A 53 -0.07 17.19 -10.64
CA LEU A 53 1.22 17.56 -10.07
C LEU A 53 1.08 18.59 -8.94
N ALA A 54 0.17 19.57 -9.10
CA ALA A 54 -0.13 20.55 -8.07
C ALA A 54 -0.68 19.88 -6.80
N ASP A 55 -1.55 18.88 -6.94
CA ASP A 55 -2.05 18.09 -5.81
C ASP A 55 -0.93 17.36 -5.07
N LEU A 56 0.03 16.77 -5.79
CA LEU A 56 1.20 16.13 -5.19
C LEU A 56 2.09 17.16 -4.48
N GLN A 57 2.31 18.33 -5.08
CA GLN A 57 3.06 19.41 -4.45
C GLN A 57 2.37 19.89 -3.16
N ALA A 58 1.04 20.03 -3.16
CA ALA A 58 0.29 20.42 -1.97
C ALA A 58 0.44 19.41 -0.82
N ILE A 59 0.56 18.11 -1.13
CA ILE A 59 0.87 17.08 -0.13
C ILE A 59 2.27 17.31 0.47
N THR A 60 3.26 17.67 -0.35
CA THR A 60 4.64 17.89 0.13
C THR A 60 4.81 19.13 1.00
N GLN A 61 3.89 20.10 0.94
CA GLN A 61 3.93 21.30 1.78
C GLN A 61 3.49 21.05 3.23
N ASP A 62 2.95 19.87 3.54
CA ASP A 62 2.54 19.48 4.88
C ASP A 62 3.29 18.20 5.28
N ALA A 63 4.16 18.31 6.29
CA ALA A 63 5.01 17.21 6.73
C ALA A 63 4.21 15.98 7.20
N LYS A 64 3.04 16.18 7.82
CA LYS A 64 2.18 15.09 8.27
C LYS A 64 1.54 14.40 7.06
N ARG A 65 0.97 15.17 6.13
CA ARG A 65 0.37 14.63 4.90
C ARG A 65 1.39 13.94 4.02
N MET A 66 2.60 14.48 3.92
CA MET A 66 3.72 13.87 3.20
C MET A 66 4.09 12.53 3.82
N ARG A 67 4.26 12.45 5.14
CA ARG A 67 4.56 11.20 5.84
C ARG A 67 3.46 10.16 5.63
N GLU A 68 2.19 10.55 5.78
CA GLU A 68 1.04 9.68 5.55
C GLU A 68 0.93 9.21 4.10
N HIS A 69 1.30 10.06 3.14
CA HIS A 69 1.37 9.67 1.73
C HIS A 69 2.45 8.62 1.51
N LEU A 70 3.67 8.86 1.99
CA LEU A 70 4.80 7.93 1.84
C LEU A 70 4.51 6.56 2.47
N LEU A 71 3.98 6.51 3.69
CA LEU A 71 3.65 5.24 4.35
C LEU A 71 2.61 4.43 3.56
N ARG A 72 1.64 5.10 2.95
CA ARG A 72 0.65 4.43 2.10
C ARG A 72 1.26 3.96 0.78
N THR A 73 2.01 4.80 0.08
CA THR A 73 2.62 4.44 -1.21
C THR A 73 3.72 3.38 -1.09
N SER A 74 4.38 3.30 0.06
CA SER A 74 5.39 2.28 0.38
C SER A 74 4.79 1.00 0.99
N MET A 75 3.47 0.84 0.97
CA MET A 75 2.74 -0.33 1.51
C MET A 75 2.89 -0.56 3.02
N ILE A 76 3.48 0.37 3.77
CA ILE A 76 3.71 0.22 5.22
C ILE A 76 2.38 0.27 5.98
N THR A 77 1.50 1.20 5.63
CA THR A 77 0.16 1.30 6.24
C THR A 77 -0.66 0.02 6.02
N GLY A 78 -0.57 -0.59 4.83
CA GLY A 78 -1.20 -1.89 4.57
C GLY A 78 -0.62 -3.02 5.43
N LEU A 79 0.70 -3.04 5.64
CA LEU A 79 1.35 -4.01 6.52
C LEU A 79 0.89 -3.87 7.98
N GLU A 80 0.78 -2.63 8.48
CA GLU A 80 0.29 -2.34 9.83
C GLU A 80 -1.16 -2.82 9.99
N LYS A 81 -2.06 -2.50 9.06
CA LYS A 81 -3.45 -2.99 9.07
C LYS A 81 -3.53 -4.52 9.00
N ALA A 82 -2.65 -5.17 8.24
CA ALA A 82 -2.66 -6.63 8.12
C ALA A 82 -2.27 -7.31 9.43
N SER A 83 -1.47 -6.63 10.26
CA SER A 83 -1.06 -7.15 11.57
C SER A 83 -2.18 -7.15 12.60
N THR A 84 -3.21 -6.29 12.42
CA THR A 84 -4.36 -6.22 13.34
C THR A 84 -5.46 -7.23 13.02
N ILE A 85 -5.40 -7.89 11.87
CA ILE A 85 -6.35 -8.93 11.48
C ILE A 85 -5.92 -10.25 12.14
N SER A 86 -6.81 -10.87 12.91
CA SER A 86 -6.61 -12.18 13.55
C SER A 86 -6.92 -13.34 12.59
#